data_AF-K3ZK39-F1
#
_entry.id   AF-K3ZK39-F1
#
_cell.length_a   1.000
_cell.length_b   1.000
_cell.length_c   1.000
_cell.angle_alpha   90.00
_cell.angle_beta   90.00
_cell.angle_gamma   90.00
#
_symmetry.space_group_name_H-M   'P 1'
#
loop_
_entity.id
_entity.type
_entity.pdbx_description
1 polymer ?
#
loop_
_entity_poly.entity_id
_entity_poly.type
_entity_poly.pdbx_seq_one_letter_code
_entity_poly.pdbx_strand_id
1 'polypeptide(L)'
;MPVFKVIPQQPHFNPLQLENPGLREGRAFGLMVSFVTIVKKLNNSTIDDSEASFQEMKSTLSELEANGFSVQTLQSFLAKMIVMKQKYTEDLQQSCTVEEEMQAKKRQRIAKVITNDEQEISRLEGVHSSIKEALDYYKQQFHSVSEDMQQMGLI
;
A
#
# COMPACT_ATOMS: atom_id res chain seq x y z
N MET A 1 25.46 -27.90 -20.54
CA MET A 1 24.92 -26.77 -19.77
C MET A 1 25.00 -27.09 -18.28
N PRO A 2 25.50 -26.19 -17.41
CA PRO A 2 25.73 -26.47 -15.98
C PRO A 2 24.51 -26.94 -15.19
N VAL A 3 23.32 -26.43 -15.51
CA VAL A 3 22.06 -26.75 -14.80
C VAL A 3 21.76 -28.26 -14.80
N PHE A 4 21.97 -28.97 -15.91
CA PHE A 4 21.70 -30.42 -15.98
C PHE A 4 22.69 -31.28 -15.16
N LYS A 5 23.82 -30.71 -14.71
CA LYS A 5 24.71 -31.39 -13.76
C LYS A 5 24.15 -31.34 -12.33
N VAL A 6 23.41 -30.28 -12.00
CA VAL A 6 22.82 -30.04 -10.68
C VAL A 6 21.42 -30.64 -10.58
N ILE A 7 20.64 -30.51 -11.65
CA ILE A 7 19.28 -31.04 -11.78
C ILE A 7 19.26 -31.95 -13.01
N PRO A 8 19.67 -33.23 -12.88
CA PRO A 8 19.63 -34.18 -13.98
C PRO A 8 18.21 -34.34 -14.53
N GLN A 9 18.10 -34.44 -15.85
CA GLN A 9 16.81 -34.59 -16.56
C GLN A 9 16.93 -35.72 -17.58
N GLN A 10 15.85 -36.49 -17.75
CA GLN A 10 15.71 -37.53 -18.76
C GLN A 10 14.37 -37.40 -19.50
N PRO A 11 14.16 -36.31 -20.26
CA PRO A 11 12.94 -36.10 -21.01
C PRO A 11 12.74 -37.17 -22.08
N HIS A 12 11.51 -37.68 -22.20
CA HIS A 12 11.18 -38.73 -23.16
C HIS A 12 10.94 -38.22 -24.58
N PHE A 13 10.52 -36.95 -24.73
CA PHE A 13 10.19 -36.35 -26.02
C PHE A 13 9.19 -37.13 -26.90
N ASN A 14 8.42 -38.07 -26.33
CA ASN A 14 7.35 -38.81 -27.02
C ASN A 14 6.46 -37.94 -27.94
N PRO A 15 6.01 -36.73 -27.54
CA PRO A 15 5.20 -35.88 -28.43
C PRO A 15 5.91 -35.46 -29.72
N LEU A 16 7.25 -35.43 -29.74
CA LEU A 16 8.05 -35.03 -30.90
C LEU A 16 8.26 -36.16 -31.91
N GLN A 17 7.85 -37.40 -31.61
CA GLN A 17 8.07 -38.55 -32.50
C GLN A 17 7.36 -38.42 -33.85
N LEU A 18 6.31 -37.60 -33.93
CA LEU A 18 5.56 -37.32 -35.15
C LEU A 18 6.26 -36.29 -36.05
N GLU A 19 7.29 -35.60 -35.56
CA GLU A 19 8.00 -34.58 -36.31
C GLU A 19 9.09 -35.17 -37.21
N ASN A 20 9.38 -34.48 -38.32
CA ASN A 20 10.55 -34.77 -39.15
C ASN A 20 11.84 -34.72 -38.30
N PRO A 21 12.84 -35.62 -38.52
CA PRO A 21 14.05 -35.68 -37.71
C PRO A 21 14.76 -34.34 -37.48
N GLY A 22 14.92 -33.51 -38.53
CA GLY A 22 15.60 -32.23 -38.39
C GLY A 22 14.82 -31.22 -37.52
N LEU A 23 13.49 -31.23 -37.60
CA LEU A 23 12.63 -30.40 -36.76
C LEU A 23 12.56 -30.93 -35.32
N ARG A 24 12.50 -32.26 -35.18
CA ARG A 24 12.46 -32.96 -33.89
C ARG A 24 13.67 -32.63 -33.03
N GLU A 25 14.86 -32.71 -33.61
CA GLU A 25 16.11 -32.38 -32.91
C GLU A 25 16.15 -30.91 -32.49
N GLY A 26 15.76 -30.01 -33.41
CA GLY A 26 15.68 -28.57 -33.11
C GLY A 26 14.71 -28.27 -31.97
N ARG A 27 13.52 -28.90 -31.97
CA ARG A 27 12.51 -28.70 -30.94
C ARG A 27 12.91 -29.31 -29.60
N ALA A 28 13.52 -30.49 -29.59
CA ALA A 28 14.08 -31.10 -28.38
C ALA A 28 15.17 -30.20 -27.77
N PHE A 29 16.07 -29.66 -28.59
CA PHE A 29 17.08 -28.72 -28.13
C PHE A 29 16.46 -27.42 -27.58
N GLY A 30 15.44 -26.89 -28.25
CA GLY A 30 14.67 -25.73 -27.77
C GLY A 30 14.08 -25.96 -26.38
N LEU A 31 13.44 -27.12 -26.14
CA LEU A 31 12.90 -27.47 -24.82
C LEU A 31 13.99 -27.58 -23.75
N MET A 32 15.17 -28.13 -24.09
CA MET A 32 16.31 -28.17 -23.16
C MET A 32 16.79 -26.76 -22.78
N VAL A 33 16.85 -25.83 -23.74
CA VAL A 33 17.16 -24.41 -23.47
C VAL A 33 16.07 -23.76 -22.61
N SER A 34 14.80 -24.03 -22.90
CA SER A 34 13.66 -23.52 -22.14
C SER A 34 13.70 -23.98 -20.68
N PHE A 35 14.07 -25.24 -20.41
CA PHE A 35 14.25 -25.72 -19.04
C PHE A 35 15.31 -24.92 -18.28
N VAL A 36 16.50 -24.72 -18.87
CA VAL A 36 17.57 -23.92 -18.26
C VAL A 36 17.12 -22.48 -18.01
N THR A 37 16.39 -21.92 -18.97
CA THR A 37 15.86 -20.55 -18.90
C THR A 37 14.85 -20.41 -17.77
N ILE A 38 13.93 -21.35 -17.62
CA ILE A 38 12.92 -21.35 -16.54
C ILE A 38 13.56 -21.54 -15.17
N VAL A 39 14.54 -22.43 -15.02
CA VAL A 39 15.25 -22.59 -13.74
C VAL A 39 15.90 -21.27 -13.32
N LYS A 40 16.53 -20.56 -14.27
CA LYS A 40 17.13 -19.25 -14.02
C LYS A 40 16.08 -18.19 -13.70
N LYS A 41 14.97 -18.17 -14.45
CA LYS A 41 13.87 -17.22 -14.24
C LYS A 41 13.25 -17.40 -12.86
N LEU A 42 12.89 -18.63 -12.47
CA LEU A 42 12.40 -18.96 -11.13
C LEU A 42 13.36 -18.53 -10.02
N ASN A 43 14.66 -18.78 -10.19
CA ASN A 43 15.67 -18.41 -9.19
C ASN A 43 15.84 -16.88 -9.03
N ASN A 44 15.55 -16.12 -10.09
CA ASN A 44 15.72 -14.67 -10.11
C ASN A 44 14.40 -13.92 -9.92
N SER A 45 13.28 -14.64 -9.81
CA SER A 45 11.97 -14.03 -9.72
C SER A 45 11.76 -13.33 -8.38
N THR A 46 11.04 -12.21 -8.44
CA THR A 46 10.81 -11.32 -7.29
C THR A 46 9.33 -11.09 -7.03
N ILE A 47 9.01 -10.48 -5.88
CA ILE A 47 7.65 -10.10 -5.53
C ILE A 47 7.05 -9.07 -6.50
N ASP A 48 7.91 -8.31 -7.19
CA ASP A 48 7.53 -7.23 -8.11
C ASP A 48 7.26 -7.74 -9.53
N ASP A 49 7.62 -8.99 -9.84
CA ASP A 49 7.40 -9.58 -11.15
C ASP A 49 5.90 -9.60 -11.50
N SER A 50 5.58 -9.42 -12.78
CA SER A 50 4.19 -9.38 -13.24
C SER A 50 3.51 -10.75 -13.17
N GLU A 51 2.17 -10.75 -13.01
CA GLU A 51 1.38 -11.99 -13.08
C GLU A 51 1.56 -12.70 -14.43
N ALA A 52 1.69 -11.94 -15.52
CA ALA A 52 1.98 -12.48 -16.84
C ALA A 52 3.28 -13.29 -16.88
N SER A 53 4.32 -12.85 -16.17
CA SER A 53 5.59 -13.58 -16.05
C SER A 53 5.40 -14.93 -15.35
N PHE A 54 4.61 -14.98 -14.26
CA PHE A 54 4.29 -16.21 -13.55
C PHE A 54 3.41 -17.17 -14.37
N GLN A 55 2.44 -16.65 -15.13
CA GLN A 55 1.61 -17.45 -16.04
C GLN A 55 2.42 -18.02 -17.21
N GLU A 56 3.33 -17.23 -17.78
CA GLU A 56 4.27 -17.70 -18.80
C GLU A 56 5.12 -18.86 -18.25
N MET A 57 5.70 -18.71 -17.05
CA MET A 57 6.47 -19.78 -16.41
C MET A 57 5.63 -21.04 -16.19
N LYS A 58 4.38 -20.89 -15.74
CA LYS A 58 3.45 -22.02 -15.54
C LYS A 58 3.15 -22.75 -16.85
N SER A 59 2.95 -22.01 -17.93
CA SER A 59 2.72 -22.56 -19.27
C SER A 59 3.94 -23.33 -19.76
N THR A 60 5.14 -22.72 -19.68
CA THR A 60 6.38 -23.38 -20.09
C THR A 60 6.68 -24.64 -19.26
N LEU A 61 6.45 -24.61 -17.95
CA LEU A 61 6.61 -25.80 -17.11
C LEU A 61 5.65 -26.93 -17.52
N SER A 62 4.40 -26.59 -17.85
CA SER A 62 3.41 -27.58 -18.34
C SER A 62 3.85 -28.21 -19.67
N GLU A 63 4.39 -27.41 -20.60
CA GLU A 63 4.91 -27.92 -21.87
C GLU A 63 6.15 -28.81 -21.68
N LEU A 64 7.04 -28.44 -20.76
CA LEU A 64 8.20 -29.25 -20.39
C LEU A 64 7.76 -30.58 -19.78
N GLU A 65 6.80 -30.56 -18.86
CA GLU A 65 6.26 -31.78 -18.25
C GLU A 65 5.67 -32.73 -19.31
N ALA A 66 4.89 -32.20 -20.25
CA ALA A 66 4.32 -32.98 -21.35
C ALA A 66 5.38 -33.64 -22.25
N ASN A 67 6.61 -33.11 -22.28
CA ASN A 67 7.74 -33.68 -23.01
C ASN A 67 8.65 -34.57 -22.13
N GLY A 68 8.26 -34.82 -20.88
CA GLY A 68 8.90 -35.76 -19.97
C GLY A 68 9.95 -35.14 -19.04
N PHE A 69 10.03 -33.81 -18.96
CA PHE A 69 10.89 -33.17 -17.97
C PHE A 69 10.32 -33.36 -16.56
N SER A 70 11.18 -33.64 -15.59
CA SER A 70 10.82 -33.64 -14.17
C SER A 70 10.83 -32.21 -13.63
N VAL A 71 9.64 -31.62 -13.58
CA VAL A 71 9.43 -30.21 -13.20
C VAL A 71 8.51 -30.02 -11.99
N GLN A 72 8.06 -31.10 -11.35
CA GLN A 72 7.08 -31.05 -10.26
C GLN A 72 7.56 -30.19 -9.08
N THR A 73 8.86 -30.25 -8.78
CA THR A 73 9.49 -29.40 -7.75
C THR A 73 9.47 -27.92 -8.16
N LEU A 74 9.76 -27.61 -9.42
CA LEU A 74 9.71 -26.25 -9.95
C LEU A 74 8.28 -25.69 -9.95
N GLN A 75 7.30 -26.49 -10.36
CA GLN A 75 5.88 -26.15 -10.27
C GLN A 75 5.44 -25.87 -8.83
N SER A 76 5.92 -26.68 -7.87
CA SER A 76 5.64 -26.48 -6.44
C SER A 76 6.25 -25.18 -5.90
N PHE A 77 7.48 -24.84 -6.31
CA PHE A 77 8.08 -23.56 -5.96
C PHE A 77 7.32 -22.39 -6.57
N LEU A 78 6.99 -22.46 -7.86
CA LEU A 78 6.18 -21.44 -8.53
C LEU A 78 4.85 -21.21 -7.83
N ALA A 79 4.14 -22.28 -7.45
CA ALA A 79 2.88 -22.18 -6.72
C ALA A 79 3.04 -21.47 -5.37
N LYS A 80 4.09 -21.79 -4.61
CA LYS A 80 4.40 -21.10 -3.33
C LYS A 80 4.69 -19.62 -3.55
N MET A 81 5.45 -19.26 -4.59
CA MET A 81 5.75 -17.87 -4.91
C MET A 81 4.49 -17.08 -5.25
N ILE A 82 3.57 -17.66 -6.04
CA ILE A 82 2.28 -17.05 -6.38
C ILE A 82 1.45 -16.79 -5.11
N VAL A 83 1.34 -17.77 -4.21
CA VAL A 83 0.61 -17.61 -2.95
C VAL A 83 1.22 -16.52 -2.08
N MET A 84 2.55 -16.47 -1.96
CA MET A 84 3.24 -15.41 -1.22
C MET A 84 2.97 -14.03 -1.81
N LYS A 85 2.96 -13.90 -3.15
CA LYS A 85 2.65 -12.65 -3.85
C LYS A 85 1.22 -12.18 -3.61
N GLN A 86 0.25 -13.10 -3.66
CA GLN A 86 -1.15 -12.80 -3.38
C GLN A 86 -1.30 -12.26 -1.96
N LYS A 87 -0.76 -12.98 -0.98
CA LYS A 87 -0.80 -12.56 0.42
C LYS A 87 -0.12 -11.21 0.66
N TYR A 88 1.05 -10.98 0.07
CA TYR A 88 1.74 -9.71 0.16
C TYR A 88 0.87 -8.55 -0.37
N THR A 89 0.17 -8.77 -1.48
CA THR A 89 -0.71 -7.75 -2.08
C THR A 89 -1.92 -7.44 -1.19
N GLU A 90 -2.52 -8.47 -0.59
CA GLU A 90 -3.62 -8.34 0.38
C GLU A 90 -3.17 -7.57 1.62
N ASP A 91 -2.05 -7.96 2.22
CA ASP A 91 -1.48 -7.31 3.40
C ASP A 91 -1.12 -5.84 3.12
N LEU A 92 -0.57 -5.55 1.94
CA LEU A 92 -0.23 -4.18 1.52
C LEU A 92 -1.50 -3.31 1.39
N GLN A 93 -2.55 -3.83 0.76
CA GLN A 93 -3.82 -3.12 0.62
C GLN A 93 -4.46 -2.87 2.00
N GLN A 94 -4.47 -3.87 2.88
CA GLN A 94 -4.99 -3.73 4.23
C GLN A 94 -4.21 -2.69 5.03
N SER A 95 -2.88 -2.67 4.92
CA SER A 95 -2.03 -1.67 5.58
C SER A 95 -2.40 -0.25 5.15
N CYS A 96 -2.58 -0.01 3.85
CA CYS A 96 -3.00 1.30 3.34
C CYS A 96 -4.37 1.72 3.91
N THR A 97 -5.35 0.82 3.89
CA THR A 97 -6.69 1.10 4.45
C THR A 97 -6.63 1.44 5.94
N VAL A 98 -5.87 0.67 6.73
CA VAL A 98 -5.71 0.93 8.18
C VAL A 98 -5.03 2.29 8.42
N GLU A 99 -4.04 2.64 7.61
CA GLU A 99 -3.38 3.94 7.71
C GLU A 99 -4.34 5.10 7.41
N GLU A 100 -5.13 4.99 6.33
CA GLU A 100 -6.14 5.98 5.96
C GLU A 100 -7.19 6.17 7.07
N GLU A 101 -7.71 5.09 7.63
CA GLU A 101 -8.65 5.13 8.75
C GLU A 101 -8.05 5.77 10.00
N MET A 102 -6.81 5.43 10.33
CA MET A 102 -6.10 6.02 11.46
C MET A 102 -5.94 7.53 11.27
N GLN A 103 -5.54 7.96 10.07
CA GLN A 103 -5.40 9.38 9.76
C GLN A 103 -6.75 10.10 9.79
N ALA A 104 -7.83 9.48 9.28
CA ALA A 104 -9.18 10.03 9.33
C ALA A 104 -9.65 10.23 10.78
N LYS A 105 -9.42 9.24 11.66
CA LYS A 105 -9.75 9.35 13.10
C LYS A 105 -8.94 10.46 13.79
N LYS A 106 -7.65 10.62 13.46
CA LYS A 106 -6.82 11.73 13.97
C LYS A 106 -7.38 13.09 13.54
N ARG A 107 -7.68 13.25 12.24
CA ARG A 107 -8.29 14.48 11.70
C ARG A 107 -9.62 14.81 12.39
N GLN A 108 -10.48 13.81 12.59
CA GLN A 108 -11.75 14.00 13.28
C GLN A 108 -11.57 14.48 14.73
N ARG A 109 -10.60 13.91 15.47
CA ARG A 109 -10.31 14.34 16.85
C ARG A 109 -9.81 15.78 16.90
N ILE A 110 -8.88 16.14 16.01
CA ILE A 110 -8.34 17.50 15.92
C ILE A 110 -9.45 18.49 15.58
N ALA A 111 -10.29 18.20 14.58
CA ALA A 111 -11.39 19.06 14.20
C ALA A 111 -12.36 19.33 15.36
N LYS A 112 -12.71 18.31 16.16
CA LYS A 112 -13.55 18.47 17.35
C LYS A 112 -12.93 19.39 18.40
N VAL A 113 -11.63 19.27 18.65
CA VAL A 113 -10.92 20.14 19.61
C VAL A 113 -10.93 21.58 19.11
N ILE A 114 -10.60 21.80 17.83
CA ILE A 114 -10.61 23.14 17.22
C ILE A 114 -12.01 23.77 17.35
N THR A 115 -13.07 23.06 16.99
CA THR A 115 -14.43 23.58 17.11
C THR A 115 -14.81 23.93 18.56
N ASN A 116 -14.38 23.13 19.54
CA ASN A 116 -14.63 23.44 20.95
C ASN A 116 -13.88 24.69 21.40
N ASP A 117 -12.60 24.82 21.01
CA ASP A 117 -11.78 25.98 21.35
C ASP A 117 -12.33 27.26 20.68
N GLU A 118 -12.78 27.19 19.42
CA GLU A 118 -13.44 28.29 18.71
C GLU A 118 -14.72 28.77 19.41
N GLN A 119 -15.53 27.82 19.92
CA GLN A 119 -16.73 28.14 20.70
C GLN A 119 -16.37 28.83 22.03
N GLU A 120 -15.35 28.34 22.72
CA GLU A 120 -14.91 28.94 24.00
C GLU A 120 -14.30 30.32 23.81
N ILE A 121 -13.51 30.53 22.75
CA ILE A 121 -13.00 31.86 22.36
C ILE A 121 -14.17 32.82 22.13
N SER A 122 -15.17 32.42 21.33
CA SER A 122 -16.35 33.24 21.05
C SER A 122 -17.11 33.61 22.34
N ARG A 123 -17.21 32.66 23.29
CA ARG A 123 -17.84 32.91 24.60
C ARG A 123 -17.06 33.93 25.42
N LEU A 124 -15.73 33.80 25.48
CA LEU A 124 -14.86 34.70 26.22
C LEU A 124 -14.86 36.12 25.62
N GLU A 125 -14.86 36.25 24.30
CA GLU A 125 -14.98 37.55 23.60
C GLU A 125 -16.30 38.26 23.92
N GLY A 126 -17.40 37.51 23.99
CA GLY A 126 -18.70 38.03 24.42
C GLY A 126 -18.65 38.57 25.85
N VAL A 127 -18.12 37.77 26.80
CA VAL A 127 -17.97 38.21 28.20
C VAL A 127 -17.08 39.45 28.32
N HIS A 128 -15.95 39.48 27.61
CA HIS A 128 -15.05 40.63 27.61
C HIS A 128 -15.76 41.90 27.10
N SER A 129 -16.57 41.78 26.05
CA SER A 129 -17.35 42.91 25.51
C SER A 129 -18.34 43.45 26.54
N SER A 130 -19.10 42.57 27.22
CA SER A 130 -20.03 42.98 28.28
C SER A 130 -19.32 43.63 29.47
N ILE A 131 -18.16 43.12 29.89
CA ILE A 131 -17.36 43.74 30.96
C ILE A 131 -16.87 45.12 30.54
N LYS A 132 -16.40 45.26 29.30
CA LYS A 132 -15.92 46.53 28.76
C LYS A 132 -17.04 47.58 28.74
N GLU A 133 -18.22 47.23 28.26
CA GLU A 133 -19.40 48.11 28.26
C GLU A 133 -19.77 48.55 29.68
N ALA A 134 -19.75 47.63 30.65
CA ALA A 134 -20.02 47.96 32.05
C ALA A 134 -18.97 48.93 32.63
N LEU A 135 -17.68 48.71 32.34
CA LEU A 135 -16.61 49.61 32.76
C LEU A 135 -16.76 51.01 32.16
N ASP A 136 -17.07 51.09 30.86
CA ASP A 136 -17.30 52.37 30.17
C ASP A 136 -18.51 53.10 30.78
N TYR A 137 -19.59 52.38 31.09
CA TYR A 137 -20.75 52.93 31.80
C TYR A 137 -20.39 53.50 33.18
N TYR A 138 -19.71 52.73 34.02
CA TYR A 138 -19.32 53.20 35.36
C TYR A 138 -18.34 54.38 35.30
N LYS A 139 -17.44 54.39 34.31
CA LYS A 139 -16.52 55.51 34.09
C LYS A 139 -17.28 56.78 33.75
N GLN A 140 -18.30 56.72 32.89
CA GLN A 140 -19.16 57.87 32.56
C GLN A 140 -19.98 58.35 33.78
N GLN A 141 -20.58 57.43 34.54
CA GLN A 141 -21.32 57.76 35.76
C GLN A 141 -20.43 58.49 36.79
N PHE A 142 -19.20 58.01 37.01
CA PHE A 142 -18.25 58.66 37.91
C PHE A 142 -17.92 60.09 37.46
N HIS A 143 -17.69 60.31 36.16
CA HIS A 143 -17.42 61.65 35.63
C HIS A 143 -18.61 62.58 35.87
N SER A 144 -19.84 62.13 35.61
CA SER A 144 -21.05 62.91 35.85
C SER A 144 -21.17 63.34 37.32
N VAL A 145 -20.99 62.42 38.27
CA VAL A 145 -21.07 62.75 39.71
C VAL A 145 -19.96 63.74 40.12
N SER A 146 -18.75 63.57 39.59
CA SER A 146 -17.65 64.50 39.86
C SER A 146 -17.94 65.91 39.34
N GLU A 147 -18.53 66.02 38.14
CA GLU A 147 -18.94 67.31 37.56
C GLU A 147 -20.06 67.96 38.38
N ASP A 148 -21.05 67.19 38.82
CA ASP A 148 -22.14 67.69 39.67
C ASP A 148 -21.60 68.25 41.00
N MET A 149 -20.66 67.55 41.64
CA MET A 149 -20.03 68.02 42.89
C MET A 149 -19.25 69.33 42.71
N GLN A 150 -18.56 69.51 41.58
CA GLN A 150 -17.87 70.76 41.23
C GLN A 150 -18.86 71.91 41.04
N GLN A 151 -20.01 71.66 40.40
CA GLN A 151 -21.05 72.67 40.21
C GLN A 151 -21.72 73.10 41.53
N MET A 152 -21.80 72.21 42.52
CA MET A 152 -22.36 72.52 43.84
C MET A 152 -21.37 73.19 44.82
N GLY A 153 -20.10 73.37 44.43
CA GLY A 153 -19.07 74.02 45.27
C GLY A 153 -18.64 73.18 46.48
N LEU A 154 -18.84 71.86 46.42
CA LEU A 154 -18.47 70.92 47.49
C LEU A 154 -16.99 70.48 47.42
N ILE A 155 -16.30 70.81 46.33
CA ILE A 155 -14.89 70.55 46.07
C ILE A 155 -14.29 71.70 45.27
#